data_AF-A0A2K6C5B4-F1
#
_entry.id   AF-A0A2K6C5B4-F1
#
_cell.length_a   1.000
_cell.length_b   1.000
_cell.length_c   1.000
_cell.angle_alpha   90.00
_cell.angle_beta   90.00
_cell.angle_gamma   90.00
#
_symmetry.space_group_name_H-M   'P 1'
#
loop_
_entity.id
_entity.type
_entity.pdbx_description
1 polymer ?
#
loop_
_entity_poly.entity_id
_entity_poly.type
_entity_poly.pdbx_seq_one_letter_code
_entity_poly.pdbx_strand_id
1 'polypeptide(L)'
;MKVLLLTGLGALFFAYYWDDNFDPASLQGARVLLTGASAGVGEELAYHYARLGSHLVLTARTEALLQKVNTVAHACGPSKWIT
;
A
#
# COMPACT_ATOMS: atom_id res chain seq x y z
N MET A 1 -6.96 -36.83 20.81
CA MET A 1 -7.45 -35.63 21.54
C MET A 1 -6.43 -34.50 21.63
N LYS A 2 -5.16 -34.74 22.04
CA LYS A 2 -4.12 -33.68 22.19
C LYS A 2 -3.73 -32.94 20.89
N VAL A 3 -3.68 -33.65 19.75
CA VAL A 3 -3.33 -33.05 18.44
C VAL A 3 -4.37 -31.99 18.01
N LEU A 4 -5.66 -32.25 18.21
CA LEU A 4 -6.74 -31.31 17.85
C LEU A 4 -6.69 -30.01 18.66
N LEU A 5 -6.27 -30.11 19.93
CA LEU A 5 -6.09 -28.97 20.82
C LEU A 5 -4.89 -28.11 20.42
N LEU A 6 -3.77 -28.74 20.05
CA LEU A 6 -2.58 -28.04 19.58
C LEU A 6 -2.81 -27.35 18.24
N THR A 7 -3.55 -27.96 17.31
CA THR A 7 -3.92 -27.31 16.05
C THR A 7 -4.87 -26.14 16.26
N GLY A 8 -5.84 -26.26 17.17
CA GLY A 8 -6.75 -25.16 17.52
C GLY A 8 -6.02 -23.97 18.14
N LEU A 9 -5.15 -24.22 19.12
CA LEU A 9 -4.30 -23.18 19.72
C LEU A 9 -3.33 -22.57 18.71
N GLY A 10 -2.74 -23.39 17.84
CA GLY A 10 -1.86 -22.92 16.77
C GLY A 10 -2.58 -22.01 15.77
N ALA A 11 -3.80 -22.36 15.35
CA ALA A 11 -4.61 -21.53 14.47
C ALA A 11 -5.02 -20.21 15.15
N LEU A 12 -5.39 -20.25 16.44
CA LEU A 12 -5.74 -19.04 17.20
C LEU A 12 -4.53 -18.11 17.38
N PHE A 13 -3.36 -18.68 17.68
CA PHE A 13 -2.11 -17.96 17.79
C PHE A 13 -1.71 -17.35 16.44
N PHE A 14 -1.79 -18.12 15.37
CA PHE A 14 -1.51 -17.63 14.02
C PHE A 14 -2.44 -16.48 13.63
N ALA A 15 -3.75 -16.62 13.86
CA ALA A 15 -4.72 -15.55 13.59
C ALA A 15 -4.44 -14.28 14.40
N TYR A 16 -4.03 -14.40 15.67
CA TYR A 16 -3.68 -13.25 16.50
C TYR A 16 -2.43 -12.52 16.01
N TYR A 17 -1.41 -13.24 15.55
CA TYR A 17 -0.19 -12.65 15.02
C TYR A 17 -0.30 -12.16 13.58
N TRP A 18 -1.32 -12.60 12.84
CA TRP A 18 -1.59 -12.17 11.47
C TRP A 18 -2.41 -10.87 11.40
N ASP A 19 -2.90 -10.36 12.53
CA ASP A 19 -3.61 -9.09 12.55
C ASP A 19 -2.61 -7.95 12.33
N ASP A 20 -2.62 -7.40 11.11
CA ASP A 20 -1.85 -6.24 10.76
C ASP A 20 -2.48 -5.02 11.44
N ASN A 21 -1.79 -4.39 12.40
CA ASN A 21 -2.22 -3.15 13.07
C ASN A 21 -2.14 -1.92 12.13
N PHE A 22 -2.66 -2.05 10.91
CA PHE A 22 -2.65 -0.99 9.91
C PHE A 22 -3.75 0.03 10.21
N ASP A 23 -3.35 1.24 10.62
CA ASP A 23 -4.24 2.37 10.77
C ASP A 23 -4.23 3.23 9.48
N PRO A 24 -5.30 3.25 8.67
CA PRO A 24 -5.36 4.07 7.47
C PRO A 24 -5.30 5.57 7.76
N ALA A 25 -5.69 6.02 8.96
CA ALA A 25 -5.60 7.43 9.34
C ALA A 25 -4.14 7.89 9.47
N SER A 26 -3.22 6.97 9.78
CA SER A 26 -1.79 7.26 9.87
C SER A 26 -1.15 7.69 8.55
N LEU A 27 -1.80 7.39 7.41
CA LEU A 27 -1.30 7.75 6.09
C LEU A 27 -1.66 9.18 5.65
N GLN A 28 -2.60 9.83 6.35
CA GLN A 28 -3.01 11.18 6.00
C GLN A 28 -1.86 12.17 6.25
N GLY A 29 -1.40 12.85 5.19
CA GLY A 29 -0.24 13.75 5.24
C GLY A 29 1.12 13.06 5.36
N ALA A 30 1.17 11.73 5.46
CA ALA A 30 2.41 10.97 5.48
C ALA A 30 3.11 11.01 4.11
N ARG A 31 4.45 11.06 4.09
CA ARG A 31 5.23 11.01 2.85
C ARG A 31 5.60 9.58 2.51
N VAL A 32 5.16 9.10 1.35
CA VAL A 32 5.31 7.69 0.94
C VAL A 32 6.05 7.60 -0.39
N LEU A 33 7.15 6.87 -0.41
CA LEU A 33 7.90 6.51 -1.62
C LEU A 33 7.39 5.18 -2.14
N LEU A 34 6.84 5.17 -3.34
CA LEU A 34 6.28 3.98 -3.97
C LEU A 34 7.09 3.60 -5.21
N THR A 35 7.78 2.46 -5.14
CA THR A 35 8.60 1.93 -6.23
C THR A 35 7.82 0.94 -7.07
N GLY A 36 8.05 0.93 -8.38
CA GLY A 36 7.29 0.08 -9.30
C GLY A 36 5.84 0.53 -9.47
N ALA A 37 5.57 1.81 -9.30
CA ALA A 37 4.21 2.37 -9.31
C ALA A 37 3.56 2.43 -10.70
N SER A 38 4.25 2.03 -11.76
CA SER A 38 3.77 2.17 -13.14
C SER A 38 2.69 1.17 -13.54
N ALA A 39 2.54 0.03 -12.85
CA ALA A 39 1.59 -1.00 -13.21
C ALA A 39 1.32 -1.99 -12.05
N GLY A 40 0.21 -2.74 -12.17
CA GLY A 40 -0.13 -3.85 -11.28
C GLY A 40 -0.39 -3.38 -9.85
N VAL A 41 0.18 -4.09 -8.87
CA VAL A 41 -0.04 -3.79 -7.45
C VAL A 41 0.47 -2.39 -7.07
N GLY A 42 1.57 -1.94 -7.68
CA GLY A 42 2.11 -0.61 -7.43
C GLY A 42 1.20 0.52 -7.92
N GLU A 43 0.49 0.31 -9.03
CA GLU A 43 -0.47 1.29 -9.56
C GLU A 43 -1.68 1.42 -8.62
N GLU A 44 -2.29 0.29 -8.24
CA GLU A 44 -3.44 0.30 -7.33
C GLU A 44 -3.09 0.83 -5.94
N LEU A 45 -1.89 0.51 -5.43
CA LEU A 45 -1.38 1.09 -4.18
C LEU A 45 -1.23 2.60 -4.29
N ALA A 46 -0.73 3.13 -5.41
CA ALA A 46 -0.62 4.58 -5.62
C ALA A 46 -1.99 5.24 -5.49
N TYR A 47 -3.03 4.67 -6.11
CA TYR A 47 -4.38 5.20 -6.03
C TYR A 47 -4.97 5.12 -4.63
N HIS A 48 -4.79 4.00 -3.94
CA HIS A 48 -5.27 3.84 -2.57
C HIS A 48 -4.60 4.82 -1.62
N TYR A 49 -3.29 4.96 -1.69
CA TYR A 49 -2.53 5.86 -0.82
C TYR A 49 -2.84 7.33 -1.13
N ALA A 50 -3.08 7.68 -2.40
CA ALA A 50 -3.49 9.03 -2.78
C ALA A 50 -4.86 9.38 -2.19
N ARG A 51 -5.82 8.43 -2.22
CA ARG A 51 -7.16 8.61 -1.63
C ARG A 51 -7.13 8.72 -0.11
N LEU A 52 -6.16 8.07 0.55
CA LEU A 52 -5.93 8.20 1.99
C LEU A 52 -5.24 9.52 2.36
N GLY A 53 -4.94 10.39 1.39
CA GLY A 53 -4.40 11.73 1.63
C GLY A 53 -2.90 11.75 1.90
N SER A 54 -2.17 10.70 1.50
CA SER A 54 -0.71 10.68 1.61
C SER A 54 -0.04 11.52 0.52
N HIS A 55 1.18 11.98 0.81
CA HIS A 55 2.04 12.70 -0.12
C HIS A 55 2.95 11.69 -0.83
N LEU A 56 2.66 11.41 -2.09
CA LEU A 56 3.31 10.31 -2.81
C LEU A 56 4.52 10.74 -3.63
N VAL A 57 5.57 9.94 -3.58
CA VAL A 57 6.70 9.98 -4.52
C VAL A 57 6.70 8.66 -5.29
N LEU A 58 6.38 8.70 -6.58
CA LEU A 58 6.23 7.51 -7.42
C LEU A 58 7.50 7.28 -8.26
N THR A 59 7.98 6.03 -8.32
CA THR A 59 9.14 5.64 -9.15
C THR A 59 8.84 4.41 -10.00
N ALA A 60 9.32 4.41 -11.25
CA ALA A 60 9.26 3.26 -12.14
C ALA A 60 10.16 3.43 -13.37
N ARG A 61 10.53 2.31 -14.00
CA ARG A 61 11.36 2.31 -15.22
C ARG A 61 10.68 2.89 -16.46
N THR A 62 9.34 2.86 -16.52
CA THR A 62 8.59 3.26 -17.71
C THR A 62 7.86 4.57 -17.45
N GLU A 63 8.47 5.68 -17.90
CA GLU A 63 7.99 7.03 -17.64
C GLU A 63 6.56 7.29 -18.12
N ALA A 64 6.21 6.83 -19.34
CA ALA A 64 4.88 7.05 -19.91
C ALA A 64 3.75 6.46 -19.05
N LEU A 65 3.98 5.29 -18.45
CA LEU A 65 3.01 4.66 -17.55
C LEU A 65 3.00 5.37 -16.18
N LEU A 66 4.17 5.78 -15.68
CA LEU A 66 4.29 6.50 -14.42
C LEU A 66 3.58 7.86 -14.46
N GLN A 67 3.66 8.58 -15.57
CA GLN A 67 2.95 9.85 -15.77
C GLN A 67 1.43 9.68 -15.74
N LYS A 68 0.91 8.60 -16.34
CA LYS A 68 -0.52 8.25 -16.27
C LYS A 68 -0.96 8.06 -14.81
N VAL A 69 -0.24 7.24 -14.05
CA VAL A 69 -0.57 6.96 -12.64
C VAL A 69 -0.46 8.23 -11.79
N ASN A 70 0.59 9.02 -11.99
CA ASN A 70 0.77 10.29 -11.28
C ASN A 70 -0.36 11.29 -11.56
N THR A 71 -0.89 11.33 -12.78
CA THR A 71 -2.01 12.23 -13.11
C THR A 71 -3.26 11.88 -12.31
N VAL A 72 -3.54 10.59 -12.15
CA VAL A 72 -4.69 10.11 -11.36
C VAL A 72 -4.44 10.33 -9.87
N ALA A 73 -3.25 9.99 -9.37
CA ALA A 73 -2.89 10.21 -7.98
C ALA A 73 -2.96 11.71 -7.58
N HIS A 74 -2.53 12.60 -8.47
CA HIS A 74 -2.60 14.05 -8.25
C HIS A 74 -4.02 14.59 -8.04
N ALA A 75 -5.03 13.95 -8.64
CA ALA A 75 -6.41 14.35 -8.47
C ALA A 75 -6.93 14.10 -7.05
N CYS A 76 -6.29 13.19 -6.31
CA CYS A 76 -6.65 12.85 -4.93
C CYS A 76 -5.75 13.52 -3.87
N GLY A 77 -4.54 13.95 -4.24
CA GLY A 77 -3.60 14.57 -3.31
C GLY A 77 -2.29 14.99 -3.97
N PRO A 78 -1.34 15.57 -3.22
CA PRO A 78 -0.04 15.96 -3.76
C PRO A 78 0.82 14.72 -4.06
N SER A 79 1.17 14.53 -5.33
CA SER A 79 2.13 13.51 -5.76
C SER A 79 3.33 14.11 -6.52
N LYS A 80 4.41 13.35 -6.63
CA LYS A 80 5.58 13.68 -7.46
C LYS A 80 6.10 12.40 -8.07
N TRP A 81 6.50 12.42 -9.33
CA TRP A 81 7.09 11.26 -10.00
C TRP A 81 8.58 11.49 -10.25
N ILE A 82 9.35 10.41 -10.19
CA ILE A 82 10.79 10.37 -10.45
C ILE A 82 11.04 9.11 -11.30
N THR A 83 11.78 9.26 -12.41
CA THR A 83 12.20 8.14 -13.28
C THR A 83 13.38 7.39 -12.67
#